data_AF-A0A0K9PN60-F1
#
_entry.id   AF-A0A0K9PN60-F1
#
_cell.length_a   1.000
_cell.length_b   1.000
_cell.length_c   1.000
_cell.angle_alpha   90.00
_cell.angle_beta   90.00
_cell.angle_gamma   90.00
#
_symmetry.space_group_name_H-M   'P 1'
#
loop_
_entity.id
_entity.type
_entity.pdbx_description
1 polymer ?
#
loop_
_entity_poly.entity_id
_entity_poly.type
_entity_poly.pdbx_seq_one_letter_code
_entity_poly.pdbx_strand_id
1 'polypeptide(L)' 'MMRNIIHFNILVNQRATTSDGQKITYSVIKHRLGDLFYRLVSQKFEYPAEGEDCLKAMFQKLYNDLDSGFLNLEEESR' A
#
# COMPACT_ATOMS: atom_id res chain seq x y z
N MET A 1 7.37 6.86 6.74
CA MET A 1 5.92 6.87 7.04
C MET A 1 5.06 7.72 6.11
N MET A 2 5.06 9.08 6.19
CA MET A 2 4.09 9.92 5.44
C MET A 2 4.02 9.62 3.95
N ARG A 3 5.19 9.44 3.30
CA ARG A 3 5.30 9.04 1.89
C ARG A 3 4.42 7.83 1.56
N ASN A 4 4.47 6.79 2.38
CA ASN A 4 3.76 5.54 2.12
C ASN A 4 2.25 5.67 2.36
N ILE A 5 1.82 6.51 3.32
CA ILE A 5 0.38 6.77 3.57
C ILE A 5 -0.23 7.52 2.38
N ILE A 6 0.45 8.57 1.91
CA ILE A 6 0.01 9.35 0.76
C ILE A 6 -0.01 8.46 -0.50
N HIS A 7 1.02 7.63 -0.68
CA HIS A 7 1.11 6.68 -1.80
C HIS A 7 -0.09 5.72 -1.83
N PHE A 8 -0.42 5.09 -0.70
CA PHE A 8 -1.60 4.26 -0.59
C PHE A 8 -2.88 5.01 -0.96
N ASN A 9 -3.06 6.25 -0.49
CA ASN A 9 -4.23 7.06 -0.82
C ASN A 9 -4.34 7.36 -2.33
N ILE A 10 -3.22 7.69 -2.98
CA ILE A 10 -3.16 7.92 -4.43
C ILE A 10 -3.57 6.65 -5.19
N LEU A 11 -3.00 5.50 -4.85
CA LEU A 11 -3.30 4.22 -5.50
C LEU A 11 -4.79 3.85 -5.35
N VAL A 12 -5.37 3.98 -4.14
CA VAL A 12 -6.80 3.74 -3.91
C VAL A 12 -7.66 4.65 -4.79
N ASN A 13 -7.36 5.94 -4.85
CA ASN A 13 -8.15 6.90 -5.63
C ASN A 13 -8.07 6.62 -7.14
N GLN A 14 -6.89 6.29 -7.67
CA GLN A 14 -6.73 5.92 -9.08
C GLN A 14 -7.60 4.72 -9.46
N ARG A 15 -7.68 3.69 -8.60
CA ARG A 15 -8.49 2.50 -8.86
C ARG A 15 -9.99 2.74 -8.68
N ALA A 16 -10.37 3.61 -7.73
CA ALA A 16 -11.76 3.99 -7.53
C ALA A 16 -12.36 4.80 -8.70
N THR A 17 -11.52 5.51 -9.47
CA THR A 17 -11.92 6.36 -10.59
C THR A 17 -11.85 5.68 -11.97
N THR A 18 -11.29 4.48 -12.07
CA THR A 18 -11.15 3.79 -13.37
C THR A 18 -12.53 3.25 -13.79
N SER A 19 -13.08 3.78 -14.88
CA SER A 19 -14.48 3.63 -15.30
C SER A 19 -14.79 2.45 -16.22
N ASP A 20 -13.78 1.74 -16.73
CA ASP A 20 -13.94 0.77 -17.84
C ASP A 20 -13.81 -0.71 -17.42
N GLY A 21 -13.97 -1.03 -16.14
CA GLY A 21 -13.88 -2.41 -15.63
C GLY A 21 -14.70 -2.66 -14.36
N GLN A 22 -14.60 -3.88 -13.82
CA GLN A 22 -15.23 -4.23 -12.55
C GLN A 22 -14.71 -3.29 -11.46
N LYS A 23 -15.61 -2.47 -10.90
CA LYS A 23 -15.25 -1.43 -9.93
C LYS A 23 -14.62 -2.07 -8.69
N ILE A 24 -13.31 -1.90 -8.53
CA ILE A 24 -12.60 -2.31 -7.32
C ILE A 24 -13.08 -1.43 -6.16
N THR A 25 -13.88 -1.99 -5.26
CA THR A 25 -14.40 -1.25 -4.10
C THR A 25 -13.36 -1.19 -2.98
N TYR A 26 -13.47 -0.18 -2.11
CA TYR A 26 -12.61 -0.09 -0.92
C TYR A 26 -12.68 -1.33 -0.02
N SER A 27 -13.85 -1.99 0.06
CA SER A 27 -14.02 -3.24 0.81
C SER A 27 -13.09 -4.34 0.30
N VAL A 28 -13.00 -4.49 -1.03
CA VAL A 28 -12.10 -5.46 -1.68
C VAL A 28 -10.64 -5.11 -1.42
N ILE A 29 -10.25 -3.83 -1.58
CA ILE A 29 -8.88 -3.37 -1.30
C ILE A 29 -8.49 -3.68 0.15
N LYS A 30 -9.35 -3.33 1.12
CA LYS A 30 -9.08 -3.56 2.54
C LYS A 30 -8.96 -5.05 2.88
N HIS A 31 -9.77 -5.90 2.25
CA HIS A 31 -9.72 -7.34 2.49
C HIS A 31 -8.46 -7.97 1.88
N ARG A 32 -8.16 -7.66 0.61
CA ARG A 32 -7.05 -8.27 -0.13
C ARG A 32 -5.68 -7.75 0.30
N LEU A 33 -5.58 -6.45 0.62
CA LEU A 33 -4.33 -5.81 1.04
C LEU A 33 -4.24 -5.65 2.58
N GLY A 34 -4.93 -6.50 3.34
CA GLY A 34 -5.01 -6.39 4.80
C GLY A 34 -3.64 -6.41 5.49
N ASP A 35 -2.71 -7.27 5.04
CA ASP A 35 -1.34 -7.31 5.55
C ASP A 35 -0.56 -6.02 5.25
N LEU A 36 -0.62 -5.54 4.01
CA LEU A 36 0.02 -4.28 3.62
C LEU A 36 -0.57 -3.09 4.39
N PHE A 37 -1.88 -3.10 4.64
CA PHE A 37 -2.54 -2.08 5.46
C PHE A 37 -2.06 -2.12 6.91
N TYR A 38 -1.91 -3.31 7.49
CA TYR A 38 -1.34 -3.49 8.82
C TYR A 38 0.10 -2.98 8.90
N ARG A 39 0.95 -3.34 7.93
CA ARG A 39 2.33 -2.84 7.83
C ARG A 39 2.38 -1.32 7.66
N LEU A 40 1.48 -0.75 6.86
CA LEU A 40 1.39 0.69 6.64
C LEU A 40 1.15 1.48 7.93
N VAL A 41 0.22 1.03 8.78
CA VAL A 41 -0.09 1.71 10.05
C VAL A 41 0.92 1.43 11.16
N SER A 42 1.69 0.34 11.04
CA SER A 42 2.66 -0.10 12.04
C SER A 42 4.01 0.61 11.97
N GLN A 43 4.29 1.34 10.89
CA GLN A 43 5.53 2.13 10.70
C GLN A 43 5.87 3.13 11.83
N LYS A 44 4.91 3.49 12.68
CA LYS A 44 5.13 4.36 13.84
C LYS A 44 5.80 3.67 15.03
N PHE A 45 5.84 2.34 15.02
CA PHE A 45 6.40 1.52 16.09
C PHE A 45 7.84 1.07 15.81
N GLU A 46 8.41 1.48 14.67
CA GLU A 46 9.78 1.15 14.33
C GLU A 46 10.76 1.86 15.27
N TYR A 47 11.86 1.18 15.58
CA TYR A 47 12.80 1.65 16.59
C TYR A 47 13.86 2.57 15.96
N PRO A 48 14.00 3.83 16.40
CA PRO A 48 15.05 4.72 15.90
C PRO A 48 16.47 4.18 16.09
N ALA A 49 16.66 3.29 17.07
CA ALA A 49 17.93 2.64 17.36
C ALA A 49 18.43 1.71 16.22
N GLU A 50 17.55 1.29 15.29
CA GLU A 50 17.93 0.48 14.13
C GLU A 50 18.69 1.29 13.06
N GLY A 51 18.67 2.62 13.16
CA GLY A 51 19.37 3.52 12.26
C GLY A 51 18.58 3.92 11.01
N GLU A 52 18.92 5.08 10.47
CA GLU A 52 18.17 5.71 9.38
C GLU A 52 18.12 4.88 8.11
N ASP A 53 19.25 4.27 7.72
CA ASP A 53 19.36 3.48 6.49
C ASP A 53 18.49 2.22 6.56
N CYS A 54 18.43 1.57 7.72
CA CYS A 54 17.56 0.40 7.94
C CYS A 54 16.08 0.79 7.79
N LEU A 55 15.66 1.86 8.46
CA LEU A 55 14.29 2.36 8.41
C LEU A 55 13.90 2.81 6.99
N LYS A 56 14.81 3.49 6.27
CA LYS A 56 14.60 3.89 4.87
C LYS A 56 14.42 2.67 3.96
N ALA A 57 15.28 1.66 4.10
CA ALA A 57 15.18 0.44 3.31
C ALA A 57 13.86 -0.29 3.56
N MET A 58 13.44 -0.40 4.82
CA MET A 58 12.15 -0.99 5.19
C MET A 58 10.96 -0.20 4.63
N PHE A 59 10.98 1.14 4.75
CA PHE A 59 9.93 1.99 4.18
C PHE A 59 9.92 1.98 2.65
N GLN A 60 11.08 1.79 2.01
CA GLN A 60 11.17 1.62 0.56
C GLN A 60 10.61 0.27 0.12
N LYS A 61 10.91 -0.80 0.85
CA LYS A 61 10.31 -2.11 0.59
C LYS A 61 8.79 -2.05 0.67
N LEU A 62 8.25 -1.45 1.74
CA LEU A 62 6.80 -1.28 1.88
C LEU A 62 6.18 -0.46 0.74
N TYR A 63 6.88 0.58 0.26
CA TYR A 63 6.44 1.37 -0.88
C TYR A 63 6.29 0.50 -2.14
N ASN A 64 7.32 -0.29 -2.45
CA ASN A 64 7.31 -1.17 -3.62
C ASN A 64 6.27 -2.30 -3.47
N ASP A 65 6.13 -2.86 -2.27
CA ASP A 65 5.13 -3.90 -1.98
C ASP A 65 3.69 -3.39 -2.17
N LEU A 66 3.44 -2.09 -1.92
CA LEU A 66 2.15 -1.45 -2.23
C LEU A 66 1.91 -1.44 -3.74
N ASP A 67 2.88 -1.02 -4.56
CA ASP A 67 2.73 -1.03 -6.01
C ASP A 67 2.43 -2.43 -6.54
N SER A 68 3.19 -3.44 -6.11
CA SER A 68 2.94 -4.84 -6.48
C SER A 68 1.58 -5.33 -6.01
N GLY A 69 1.19 -5.01 -4.77
CA GLY A 69 -0.12 -5.41 -4.24
C GLY A 69 -1.29 -4.85 -5.03
N PHE A 70 -1.22 -3.57 -5.45
CA PHE A 70 -2.25 -2.96 -6.28
C PHE A 70 -2.23 -3.47 -7.72
N LEU A 71 -1.07 -3.78 -8.29
CA LEU A 71 -0.98 -4.40 -9.62
C LEU A 71 -1.63 -5.79 -9.64
N ASN A 72 -1.28 -6.64 -8.66
CA ASN A 72 -1.86 -7.98 -8.54
C ASN A 72 -3.39 -7.92 -8.37
N LEU A 73 -3.88 -6.93 -7.61
CA LEU A 73 -5.30 -6.70 -7.44
C LEU A 73 -6.02 -6.38 -8.76
N GLU A 74 -5.36 -5.66 -9.68
CA GLU A 74 -5.90 -5.38 -11.01
C GLU A 74 -5.88 -6.61 -11.91
N GLU A 75 -4.82 -7.40 -11.87
CA GLU A 75 -4.70 -8.64 -12.64
C GLU A 75 -5.77 -9.68 -12.22
N GLU A 76 -6.06 -9.80 -10.93
CA GLU A 76 -7.12 -10.67 -10.41
C GLU A 76 -8.54 -10.17 -10.73
N SER A 77 -8.72 -8.88 -10.99
CA SER A 77 -10.03 -8.26 -11.25
C SER A 77 -10.38 -8.13 -12.74
N ARG A 78 -9.48 -8.59 -13.62
CA ARG A 78 -9.66 -8.64 -15.08
C ARG A 78 -10.23 -9.98 -15.53
#